data_AF-A0A6J4LLS6-F1
#
_entry.id   AF-A0A6J4LLS6-F1
#
_cell.length_a   1.000
_cell.length_b   1.000
_cell.length_c   1.000
_cell.angle_alpha   90.00
_cell.angle_beta   90.00
_cell.angle_gamma   90.00
#
_symmetry.space_group_name_H-M   'P 1'
#
loop_
_entity.id
_entity.type
_entity.pdbx_description
1 polymer ?
#
loop_
_entity_poly.entity_id
_entity_poly.type
_entity_poly.pdbx_seq_one_letter_code
_entity_poly.pdbx_strand_id
1 'polypeptide(L)'
;MKTNEIQICLVNRNRLWGQKFGRLTVVERLTERSKQGSVLWLCRCDCGKEKKVSTQSLRSEMTRSCGCRLSETASEFALSKFIDLSGKRFGSLTVIRRAGSDKHRKPLFLCKCDCGNFTKVRSGCLTRKDGKGVISCGCFSSPNLMLRWNQ
;
A
#
# COMPACT_ATOMS: atom_id res chain seq x y z
N MET A 1 -50.36 27.63 9.35
CA MET A 1 -49.65 26.34 9.15
C MET A 1 -48.20 26.60 8.80
N LYS A 2 -47.32 26.68 9.79
CA LYS A 2 -45.87 26.58 9.63
C LYS A 2 -45.36 25.74 10.79
N THR A 3 -44.87 24.56 10.46
CA THR A 3 -44.24 23.58 11.35
C THR A 3 -42.99 24.19 11.95
N ASN A 4 -43.08 24.69 13.19
CA ASN A 4 -41.90 25.12 13.93
C ASN A 4 -41.29 23.89 14.60
N GLU A 5 -40.23 23.44 13.96
CA GLU A 5 -39.33 22.38 14.38
C GLU A 5 -38.96 22.57 15.85
N ILE A 6 -39.18 21.49 16.60
CA ILE A 6 -38.83 21.36 18.00
C ILE A 6 -37.31 21.56 18.09
N GLN A 7 -36.90 22.77 18.48
CA GLN A 7 -35.57 23.07 18.99
C GLN A 7 -35.37 22.24 20.26
N ILE A 8 -34.90 20.99 20.07
CA ILE A 8 -34.47 20.15 21.17
C ILE A 8 -33.16 20.76 21.70
N CYS A 9 -33.31 21.60 22.71
CA CYS A 9 -32.27 22.11 23.61
C CYS A 9 -31.62 21.00 24.45
N LEU A 10 -31.03 19.97 23.83
CA LEU A 10 -30.26 18.95 24.54
C LEU A 10 -28.75 19.28 24.54
N VAL A 11 -28.37 19.97 25.61
CA VAL A 11 -27.07 19.86 26.29
C VAL A 11 -25.83 20.25 25.46
N ASN A 12 -25.43 21.50 25.67
CA ASN A 12 -24.07 22.01 25.50
C ASN A 12 -23.03 21.14 26.28
N ARG A 13 -22.60 20.01 25.70
CA ARG A 13 -21.55 19.13 26.26
C ARG A 13 -20.61 18.49 25.24
N ASN A 14 -20.65 18.91 23.98
CA ASN A 14 -19.77 18.39 22.93
C ASN A 14 -18.85 19.49 22.39
N ARG A 15 -17.89 19.92 23.23
CA ARG A 15 -16.90 20.95 22.88
C ARG A 15 -16.19 20.69 21.55
N LEU A 16 -16.09 19.43 21.10
CA LEU A 16 -15.35 19.02 19.91
C LEU A 16 -16.19 18.97 18.62
N TRP A 17 -17.52 19.04 18.69
CA TRP A 17 -18.35 18.99 17.48
C TRP A 17 -18.02 20.17 16.55
N GLY A 18 -17.89 19.89 15.25
CA GLY A 18 -17.52 20.89 14.24
C GLY A 18 -16.05 21.30 14.22
N GLN A 19 -15.23 20.88 15.20
CA GLN A 19 -13.79 21.21 15.21
C GLN A 19 -13.03 20.42 14.13
N LYS A 20 -12.02 21.08 13.55
CA LYS A 20 -11.14 20.50 12.51
C LYS A 20 -9.76 20.19 13.08
N PHE A 21 -9.29 18.97 12.85
CA PHE A 21 -7.98 18.44 13.25
C PHE A 21 -7.24 17.95 12.00
N GLY A 22 -6.39 18.81 11.43
CA GLY A 22 -5.77 18.55 10.13
C GLY A 22 -6.82 18.43 9.02
N ARG A 23 -6.92 17.26 8.38
CA ARG A 23 -7.92 16.95 7.33
C ARG A 23 -9.22 16.37 7.89
N LEU A 24 -9.41 16.28 9.20
CA LEU A 24 -10.58 15.65 9.83
C LEU A 24 -11.47 16.70 10.49
N THR A 25 -12.76 16.70 10.18
CA THR A 25 -13.79 17.50 10.85
C THR A 25 -14.68 16.61 11.68
N VAL A 26 -14.87 16.93 12.97
CA VAL A 26 -15.73 16.17 13.87
C VAL A 26 -17.19 16.37 13.50
N VAL A 27 -17.90 15.28 13.18
CA VAL A 27 -19.32 15.33 12.76
C VAL A 27 -20.26 14.78 13.81
N GLU A 28 -19.84 13.81 14.62
CA GLU A 28 -20.73 13.14 15.57
C GLU A 28 -19.93 12.58 16.77
N ARG A 29 -20.56 12.56 17.94
CA ARG A 29 -20.08 11.81 19.11
C ARG A 29 -20.68 10.43 19.11
N LEU A 30 -19.84 9.40 19.19
CA LEU A 30 -20.30 8.02 19.27
C LEU A 30 -20.55 7.60 20.73
N THR A 31 -21.46 6.67 20.91
CA THR A 31 -21.72 6.00 22.20
C THR A 31 -20.61 5.01 22.56
N GLU A 32 -19.92 4.48 21.56
CA GLU A 32 -18.77 3.60 21.70
C GLU A 32 -17.55 4.29 22.35
N ARG A 33 -16.72 3.49 23.02
CA ARG A 33 -15.46 3.92 23.64
C ARG A 33 -14.27 3.15 23.09
N SER A 34 -13.09 3.77 23.13
CA SER A 34 -11.84 3.08 22.82
C SER A 34 -11.53 2.01 23.87
N LYS A 35 -10.54 1.15 23.59
CA LYS A 35 -10.04 0.16 24.55
C LYS A 35 -9.55 0.78 25.87
N GLN A 36 -9.13 2.04 25.82
CA GLN A 36 -8.69 2.84 26.98
C GLN A 36 -9.83 3.66 27.60
N GLY A 37 -11.09 3.39 27.25
CA GLY A 37 -12.26 4.07 27.80
C GLY A 37 -12.51 5.49 27.27
N SER A 38 -11.75 5.95 26.27
CA SER A 38 -11.93 7.30 25.69
C SER A 38 -13.16 7.36 24.79
N VAL A 39 -13.92 8.46 24.86
CA VAL A 39 -15.03 8.72 23.94
C VAL A 39 -14.54 8.72 22.50
N LEU A 40 -15.29 8.05 21.62
CA LEU A 40 -15.05 8.07 20.17
C LEU A 40 -15.91 9.13 19.47
N TRP A 41 -15.34 9.70 18.43
CA TRP A 41 -15.97 10.69 17.57
C TRP A 41 -15.91 10.21 16.13
N LEU A 42 -17.01 10.34 15.40
CA LEU A 42 -17.01 10.21 13.96
C LEU A 42 -16.47 11.51 13.37
N CYS A 43 -15.44 11.38 12.55
CA CYS A 43 -14.82 12.50 11.84
C CYS A 43 -14.92 12.28 10.33
N ARG A 44 -15.31 13.31 9.59
CA ARG A 44 -15.28 13.32 8.12
C ARG A 44 -13.96 13.91 7.64
N CYS A 45 -13.28 13.21 6.74
CA CYS A 45 -12.04 13.66 6.15
C CYS A 45 -12.30 14.54 4.92
N ASP A 46 -11.38 15.45 4.60
CA ASP A 46 -11.41 16.25 3.37
C ASP A 46 -11.48 15.40 2.09
N CYS A 47 -11.05 14.13 2.13
CA CYS A 47 -11.22 13.19 1.00
C CYS A 47 -12.60 12.51 0.93
N GLY A 48 -13.55 12.90 1.80
CA GLY A 48 -14.90 12.34 1.88
C GLY A 48 -15.06 11.08 2.74
N LYS A 49 -13.96 10.41 3.13
CA LYS A 49 -14.02 9.21 4.00
C LYS A 49 -14.25 9.58 5.46
N GLU A 50 -14.94 8.71 6.17
CA GLU A 50 -15.19 8.87 7.61
C GLU A 50 -14.25 7.99 8.44
N LYS A 51 -13.92 8.45 9.64
CA LYS A 51 -13.05 7.74 10.58
C LYS A 51 -13.50 7.95 12.02
N LYS A 52 -13.57 6.86 12.78
CA LYS A 52 -13.75 6.90 14.24
C LYS A 52 -12.42 7.28 14.89
N VAL A 53 -12.40 8.34 15.69
CA VAL A 53 -11.19 8.84 16.36
C VAL A 53 -11.51 9.14 17.82
N SER A 54 -10.60 8.77 18.73
CA SER A 54 -10.80 9.04 20.16
C SER A 54 -10.55 10.51 20.52
N THR A 55 -11.19 11.01 21.58
CA THR A 55 -10.90 12.34 22.15
C THR A 55 -9.40 12.54 22.39
N GLN A 56 -8.72 11.52 22.91
CA GLN A 56 -7.29 11.57 23.20
C GLN A 56 -6.49 11.76 21.91
N SER A 57 -6.78 10.98 20.86
CA SER A 57 -6.07 11.05 19.58
C SER A 57 -6.31 12.34 18.81
N LEU A 58 -7.48 12.97 18.97
CA LEU A 58 -7.77 14.30 18.42
C LEU A 58 -6.97 15.39 19.16
N ARG A 59 -7.00 15.38 20.50
CA ARG A 59 -6.31 16.38 21.33
C ARG A 59 -4.79 16.30 21.24
N SER A 60 -4.24 15.10 21.15
CA SER A 60 -2.80 14.89 21.02
C SER A 60 -2.31 15.00 19.57
N GLU A 61 -3.19 15.39 18.63
CA GLU A 61 -2.92 15.47 17.19
C GLU A 61 -2.31 14.21 16.54
N MET A 62 -2.44 13.03 17.18
CA MET A 62 -1.92 11.78 16.63
C MET A 62 -2.68 11.33 15.39
N THR A 63 -3.94 11.75 15.24
CA THR A 63 -4.79 11.41 14.09
C THR A 63 -5.30 12.67 13.41
N ARG A 64 -4.69 13.03 12.28
CA ARG A 64 -5.00 14.25 11.50
C ARG A 64 -5.59 13.96 10.10
N SER A 65 -5.79 12.68 9.76
CA SER A 65 -6.40 12.25 8.50
C SER A 65 -7.00 10.85 8.60
N CYS A 66 -7.81 10.48 7.61
CA CYS A 66 -8.32 9.12 7.53
C CYS A 66 -7.28 8.07 7.09
N GLY A 67 -6.05 8.49 6.73
CA GLY A 67 -5.04 7.64 6.09
C GLY A 67 -5.06 7.69 4.56
N CYS A 68 -5.91 8.54 3.95
CA CYS A 68 -6.01 8.70 2.51
C CYS A 68 -4.70 9.14 1.84
N ARG A 69 -3.84 9.89 2.54
CA ARG A 69 -2.53 10.32 2.02
C ARG A 69 -1.62 9.13 1.66
N LEU A 70 -1.69 8.06 2.45
CA LEU A 70 -0.96 6.82 2.15
C LEU A 70 -1.60 6.06 0.98
N SER A 71 -2.93 6.11 0.82
CA SER A 71 -3.57 5.51 -0.36
C SER A 71 -3.29 6.29 -1.63
N GLU A 72 -3.28 7.63 -1.58
CA GLU A 72 -2.98 8.54 -2.71
C GLU A 72 -1.54 8.28 -3.22
N THR A 73 -0.55 8.31 -2.32
CA THR A 73 0.86 8.02 -2.67
C THR A 73 1.09 6.55 -3.03
N ALA A 74 0.42 5.60 -2.37
CA ALA A 74 0.53 4.19 -2.73
C ALA A 74 -0.11 3.88 -4.09
N SER A 75 -1.19 4.57 -4.47
CA SER A 75 -1.76 4.47 -5.81
C SER A 75 -0.83 5.05 -6.87
N GLU A 76 -0.21 6.20 -6.61
CA GLU A 76 0.77 6.79 -7.52
C GLU A 76 1.98 5.85 -7.76
N PHE A 77 2.50 5.24 -6.70
CA PHE A 77 3.52 4.18 -6.79
C PHE A 77 3.03 2.84 -7.36
N ALA A 78 1.73 2.56 -7.29
CA ALA A 78 1.13 1.36 -7.88
C ALA A 78 0.89 1.53 -9.39
N LEU A 79 0.57 2.74 -9.84
CA LEU A 79 0.41 3.11 -11.25
C LEU A 79 1.75 3.17 -11.97
N SER A 80 2.81 3.70 -11.35
CA SER A 80 4.18 3.65 -11.92
C SER A 80 4.78 2.24 -12.03
N LYS A 81 4.05 1.22 -11.57
CA LYS A 81 4.47 -0.18 -11.51
C LYS A 81 4.07 -1.02 -12.73
N PHE A 82 3.40 -0.45 -13.72
CA PHE A 82 3.17 -1.10 -15.02
C PHE A 82 4.46 -1.07 -15.86
N ILE A 83 5.53 -1.64 -15.32
CA ILE A 83 6.77 -1.86 -16.04
C ILE A 83 6.57 -3.16 -16.83
N ASP A 84 6.48 -3.07 -18.15
CA ASP A 84 6.58 -4.25 -19.00
C ASP A 84 8.05 -4.53 -19.33
N LEU A 85 8.54 -5.66 -18.81
CA LEU A 85 9.88 -6.16 -19.10
C LEU A 85 9.86 -7.32 -20.09
N SER A 86 8.70 -7.74 -20.59
CA SER A 86 8.56 -8.89 -21.48
C SER A 86 9.45 -8.74 -22.72
N GLY A 87 10.16 -9.79 -23.08
CA GLY A 87 11.14 -9.79 -24.18
C GLY A 87 12.50 -9.17 -23.84
N LYS A 88 12.65 -8.44 -22.72
CA LYS A 88 13.95 -7.87 -22.35
C LYS A 88 14.90 -8.96 -21.85
N ARG A 89 16.18 -8.78 -22.17
CA ARG A 89 17.27 -9.69 -21.83
C ARG A 89 18.21 -9.05 -20.81
N PHE A 90 18.60 -9.82 -19.80
CA PHE A 90 19.47 -9.43 -18.70
C PHE A 90 20.51 -10.53 -18.51
N GLY A 91 21.69 -10.35 -19.11
CA GLY A 91 22.69 -11.41 -19.22
C GLY A 91 22.13 -12.63 -19.97
N SER A 92 22.10 -13.78 -19.30
CA SER A 92 21.56 -15.05 -19.83
C SER A 92 20.06 -15.24 -19.57
N LEU A 93 19.37 -14.26 -18.96
CA LEU A 93 17.94 -14.34 -18.68
C LEU A 93 17.15 -13.52 -19.69
N THR A 94 16.14 -14.14 -20.31
CA THR A 94 15.12 -13.47 -21.13
C THR A 94 13.79 -13.47 -20.39
N VAL A 95 13.19 -12.29 -20.21
CA VAL A 95 11.90 -12.15 -19.52
C VAL A 95 10.77 -12.63 -20.43
N ILE A 96 9.97 -13.59 -19.95
CA ILE A 96 8.83 -14.14 -20.70
C ILE A 96 7.55 -13.37 -20.38
N ARG A 97 7.22 -13.23 -19.10
CA ARG A 97 5.99 -12.56 -18.65
C ARG A 97 6.04 -12.20 -17.17
N ARG A 98 5.08 -11.40 -16.73
CA ARG A 98 4.80 -11.18 -15.31
C ARG A 98 4.28 -12.47 -14.64
N ALA A 99 4.80 -12.76 -13.46
CA ALA A 99 4.53 -13.97 -12.68
C ALA A 99 3.84 -13.65 -11.33
N GLY A 100 3.27 -12.46 -11.19
CA GLY A 100 2.59 -12.01 -9.97
C GLY A 100 3.40 -10.96 -9.20
N SER A 101 3.33 -11.00 -7.88
CA SER A 101 4.04 -10.09 -6.99
C SER A 101 4.41 -10.78 -5.67
N ASP A 102 5.45 -10.31 -5.00
CA ASP A 102 5.88 -10.83 -3.70
C ASP A 102 4.99 -10.33 -2.53
N LYS A 103 5.31 -10.74 -1.29
CA LYS A 103 4.61 -10.29 -0.07
C LYS A 103 4.64 -8.77 0.16
N HIS A 104 5.60 -8.07 -0.45
CA HIS A 104 5.73 -6.61 -0.45
C HIS A 104 5.15 -5.97 -1.73
N ARG A 105 4.32 -6.73 -2.46
CA ARG A 105 3.68 -6.35 -3.72
C ARG A 105 4.66 -5.99 -4.83
N LYS A 106 5.94 -6.36 -4.75
CA LYS A 106 6.94 -6.08 -5.81
C LYS A 106 6.74 -7.04 -6.99
N PRO A 107 6.75 -6.56 -8.25
CA PRO A 107 6.53 -7.41 -9.41
C PRO A 107 7.58 -8.51 -9.54
N LEU A 108 7.11 -9.72 -9.82
CA LEU A 108 7.91 -10.88 -10.18
C LEU A 108 7.74 -11.17 -11.67
N PHE A 109 8.84 -11.56 -12.32
CA PHE A 109 8.87 -11.95 -13.72
C PHE A 109 9.36 -13.37 -13.86
N LEU A 110 8.71 -14.13 -14.74
CA LEU A 110 9.20 -15.43 -15.18
C LEU A 110 10.23 -15.20 -16.28
N CYS A 111 11.45 -15.66 -16.05
CA CYS A 111 12.57 -15.55 -16.99
C CYS A 111 12.98 -16.94 -17.47
N LYS A 112 13.30 -17.06 -18.76
CA LYS A 112 13.96 -18.23 -19.34
C LYS A 112 15.47 -17.95 -19.40
N CYS A 113 16.27 -18.84 -18.85
CA CYS A 113 17.71 -18.81 -18.95
C CYS A 113 18.17 -19.46 -20.26
N ASP A 114 19.34 -19.07 -20.79
CA ASP A 114 19.94 -19.68 -21.98
C ASP A 114 20.17 -21.19 -21.82
N CYS A 115 20.41 -21.66 -20.59
CA CYS A 115 20.51 -23.09 -20.30
C CYS A 115 19.17 -23.85 -20.37
N GLY A 116 18.06 -23.16 -20.67
CA GLY A 116 16.72 -23.73 -20.77
C GLY A 116 15.88 -23.65 -19.48
N ASN A 117 16.50 -23.43 -18.32
CA ASN A 117 15.80 -23.35 -17.04
C ASN A 117 14.95 -22.08 -16.91
N PHE A 118 13.85 -22.19 -16.18
CA PHE A 118 12.98 -21.07 -15.85
C PHE A 118 13.18 -20.64 -14.40
N THR A 119 13.20 -19.33 -14.16
CA THR A 119 13.34 -18.76 -12.81
C THR A 119 12.44 -17.55 -12.62
N LYS A 120 11.99 -17.32 -11.38
CA LYS A 120 11.20 -16.13 -11.01
C LYS A 120 12.13 -15.07 -10.41
N VAL A 121 12.19 -13.91 -11.04
CA VAL A 121 13.08 -12.81 -10.61
C VAL A 121 12.27 -11.55 -10.30
N ARG A 122 12.66 -10.83 -9.24
CA ARG A 122 12.06 -9.53 -8.90
C ARG A 122 12.47 -8.47 -9.92
N SER A 123 11.54 -7.59 -10.31
CA SER A 123 11.81 -6.46 -11.23
C SER A 123 13.07 -5.67 -10.87
N GLY A 124 13.21 -5.24 -9.61
CA GLY A 124 14.36 -4.46 -9.16
C GLY A 124 15.69 -5.20 -9.26
N CYS A 125 15.69 -6.54 -9.28
CA CYS A 125 16.90 -7.32 -9.50
C CYS A 125 17.29 -7.42 -10.98
N LEU A 126 16.35 -7.24 -11.91
CA LEU A 126 16.62 -7.19 -13.35
C LEU A 126 17.11 -5.81 -13.78
N THR A 127 16.51 -4.75 -13.26
CA THR A 127 16.78 -3.36 -13.67
C THR A 127 17.88 -2.66 -12.85
N ARG A 128 18.64 -3.43 -12.05
CA ARG A 128 19.66 -2.90 -11.15
C ARG A 128 20.89 -2.43 -11.93
N LYS A 129 21.31 -1.19 -11.72
CA LYS A 129 22.50 -0.60 -12.39
C LYS A 129 23.81 -0.79 -11.62
N ASP A 130 23.73 -1.25 -10.38
CA ASP A 130 24.88 -1.46 -9.48
C ASP A 130 25.65 -2.78 -9.75
N GLY A 131 25.35 -3.46 -10.85
CA GLY A 131 25.97 -4.75 -11.22
C GLY A 131 25.57 -5.94 -10.34
N LYS A 132 24.82 -5.72 -9.25
CA LYS A 132 24.35 -6.78 -8.32
C LYS A 132 22.99 -7.35 -8.72
N GLY A 133 22.68 -7.28 -10.02
CA GLY A 133 21.45 -7.80 -10.60
C GLY A 133 21.51 -9.32 -10.78
N VAL A 134 20.34 -9.92 -10.98
CA VAL A 134 20.26 -11.35 -11.33
C VAL A 134 20.33 -11.46 -12.85
N ILE A 135 21.41 -12.07 -13.35
CA ILE A 135 21.72 -12.17 -14.78
C ILE A 135 21.73 -13.61 -15.32
N SER A 136 21.53 -14.61 -14.46
CA SER A 136 21.44 -16.03 -14.84
C SER A 136 20.58 -16.77 -13.81
N CYS A 137 20.21 -18.02 -14.10
CA CYS A 137 19.51 -18.86 -13.12
C CYS A 137 20.44 -19.54 -12.10
N GLY A 138 21.75 -19.22 -12.09
CA GLY A 138 22.73 -19.86 -11.21
C GLY A 138 23.30 -21.20 -11.72
N CYS A 139 22.99 -21.58 -12.97
CA CYS A 139 23.46 -22.85 -13.57
C CYS A 139 24.99 -22.94 -13.73
N PHE A 140 25.70 -21.82 -13.75
CA PHE A 140 27.17 -21.78 -13.85
C PHE A 140 27.87 -22.05 -12.51
N SER A 141 27.13 -22.17 -11.41
CA SER A 141 27.68 -22.40 -10.06
C SER A 141 27.40 -23.81 -9.54
N SER A 142 26.83 -24.70 -10.36
CA SER A 142 26.67 -26.12 -10.01
C SER A 142 27.87 -26.93 -10.51
N PRO A 143 28.64 -27.61 -9.62
CA PRO A 143 29.71 -28.53 -10.01
C PRO A 143 29.26 -29.75 -10.83
N ASN A 144 27.95 -29.91 -11.08
CA ASN A 144 27.33 -31.17 -11.49
C ASN A 144 26.59 -31.10 -12.85
N LEU A 145 27.01 -30.20 -13.76
CA LEU A 145 26.43 -30.12 -15.11
C LEU A 145 27.48 -30.16 -16.24
N MET A 146 28.60 -30.86 -16.04
CA MET A 146 29.55 -31.24 -17.11
C MET A 146 29.19 -32.58 -17.80
N LEU A 147 27.98 -33.12 -17.64
CA LEU A 147 27.57 -34.40 -18.26
C LEU A 147 26.36 -34.29 -19.21
N ARG A 148 26.11 -33.12 -19.80
CA ARG A 148 25.04 -32.97 -20.82
C ARG A 148 25.42 -32.20 -22.08
N TRP A 149 26.71 -31.92 -22.28
CA TRP A 149 27.22 -31.28 -23.50
C TRP A 149 28.21 -32.20 -24.25
N ASN A 150 27.88 -33.48 -24.33
CA ASN A 150 28.46 -34.43 -25.28
C ASN A 150 27.39 -35.49 -25.61
N GLN A 151 26.47 -35.12 -26.48
CA GLN A 151 25.79 -36.01 -27.42
C GLN A 151 25.17 -35.15 -28.52
#